data_AF-A0A2M9TAW2-F1
#
_entry.id   AF-A0A2M9TAW2-F1
#
_cell.length_a   1.000
_cell.length_b   1.000
_cell.length_c   1.000
_cell.angle_alpha   90.00
_cell.angle_beta   90.00
_cell.angle_gamma   90.00
#
_symmetry.space_group_name_H-M   'P 1'
#
loop_
_entity.id
_entity.type
_entity.pdbx_description
1 polymer ?
#
loop_
_entity_poly.entity_id
_entity_poly.type
_entity_poly.pdbx_seq_one_letter_code
_entity_poly.pdbx_strand_id
1 'polypeptide(L)'
;QQATIGSLLTHVRRGDIVNVHSLRRGAAEAIEAIAHGDKHSSKVVGRTIDEIELPEGTTIGAVVRGKEVMIAHGDVRVESGDHLILFVIDKRRIRDVERLFQVGLTFF
;
A
#
# COMPACT_ATOMS: atom_id res chain seq x y z
N GLN A 1 19.17 28.11 -2.79
CA GLN A 1 17.71 27.94 -2.83
C GLN A 1 17.38 26.77 -3.76
N GLN A 2 17.29 25.55 -3.23
CA GLN A 2 16.77 24.38 -3.95
C GLN A 2 15.33 24.20 -3.48
N ALA A 3 14.36 24.42 -4.38
CA ALA A 3 12.95 24.26 -4.09
C ALA A 3 12.63 22.77 -3.92
N THR A 4 12.04 22.45 -2.78
CA THR A 4 11.61 21.12 -2.34
C THR A 4 10.51 20.58 -3.26
N ILE A 5 10.85 19.66 -4.18
CA ILE A 5 9.87 18.89 -4.98
C ILE A 5 9.23 17.76 -4.13
N GLY A 6 9.48 17.72 -2.81
CA GLY A 6 8.91 16.72 -1.92
C GLY A 6 7.48 17.01 -1.44
N SER A 7 6.93 18.21 -1.67
CA SER A 7 5.69 18.67 -1.00
C SER A 7 4.47 18.85 -1.90
N LEU A 8 4.48 18.40 -3.16
CA LEU A 8 3.44 18.76 -4.14
C LEU A 8 2.58 17.61 -4.71
N LEU A 9 2.52 16.45 -4.07
CA LEU A 9 1.65 15.35 -4.53
C LEU A 9 0.74 14.74 -3.44
N THR A 10 0.36 15.49 -2.41
CA THR A 10 -0.65 15.04 -1.42
C THR A 10 -2.10 15.26 -1.88
N HIS A 11 -2.38 15.31 -3.19
CA HIS A 11 -3.74 15.68 -3.61
C HIS A 11 -4.22 15.12 -4.94
N VAL A 12 -4.35 13.79 -5.04
CA VAL A 12 -5.41 13.19 -5.85
C VAL A 12 -5.88 11.89 -5.20
N ARG A 13 -7.07 11.90 -4.61
CA ARG A 13 -7.81 10.68 -4.26
C ARG A 13 -8.13 9.91 -5.56
N ARG A 14 -7.34 8.90 -5.88
CA ARG A 14 -7.74 7.81 -6.76
C ARG A 14 -7.29 6.48 -6.14
N GLY A 15 -8.12 5.99 -5.23
CA GLY A 15 -8.06 4.64 -4.67
C GLY A 15 -6.88 4.41 -3.74
N ASP A 16 -7.08 4.74 -2.46
CA ASP A 16 -6.47 4.06 -1.29
C ASP A 16 -4.93 4.05 -1.16
N ILE A 17 -4.21 4.61 -2.13
CA ILE A 17 -2.80 4.98 -2.02
C ILE A 17 -2.69 6.39 -1.44
N VAL A 18 -2.00 6.49 -0.31
CA VAL A 18 -1.85 7.71 0.47
C VAL A 18 -0.61 8.48 0.03
N ASN A 19 0.47 7.78 -0.32
CA ASN A 19 1.74 8.42 -0.61
C ASN A 19 2.64 7.55 -1.48
N VAL A 20 3.48 8.18 -2.31
CA VAL A 20 4.51 7.50 -3.12
C VAL A 20 5.81 8.29 -3.02
N HIS A 21 6.89 7.61 -2.64
CA HIS A 21 8.22 8.17 -2.48
C HIS A 21 9.26 7.41 -3.28
N SER A 22 10.06 8.14 -4.06
CA SER A 22 11.13 7.53 -4.86
C SER A 22 12.34 7.19 -3.99
N LEU A 23 12.81 5.95 -4.12
CA LEU A 23 13.99 5.43 -3.43
C LEU A 23 15.12 5.15 -4.43
N ARG A 24 16.36 5.22 -3.93
CA ARG A 24 17.59 4.84 -4.68
C ARG A 24 17.60 5.40 -6.10
N ARG A 25 17.45 6.72 -6.26
CA ARG A 25 17.44 7.42 -7.56
C ARG A 25 16.40 6.87 -8.57
N GLY A 26 15.25 6.40 -8.08
CA GLY A 26 14.16 5.92 -8.94
C GLY A 26 14.21 4.44 -9.29
N ALA A 27 15.12 3.68 -8.68
CA ALA A 27 15.19 2.22 -8.83
C ALA A 27 14.07 1.48 -8.08
N ALA A 28 13.41 2.15 -7.13
CA ALA A 28 12.24 1.64 -6.45
C ALA A 28 11.37 2.80 -5.95
N GLU A 29 10.12 2.50 -5.64
CA GLU A 29 9.17 3.42 -5.04
C GLU A 29 8.65 2.81 -3.73
N ALA A 30 8.58 3.60 -2.67
CA ALA A 30 7.88 3.27 -1.44
C ALA A 30 6.46 3.83 -1.51
N ILE A 31 5.47 3.01 -1.16
CA ILE A 31 4.06 3.34 -1.30
C ILE A 31 3.37 3.05 0.02
N GLU A 32 2.57 3.99 0.49
CA GLU A 32 1.66 3.76 1.61
C GLU A 32 0.25 3.49 1.07
N ALA A 33 -0.31 2.32 1.38
CA ALA A 33 -1.66 1.93 1.00
C ALA A 33 -2.49 1.60 2.24
N ILE A 34 -3.75 2.02 2.26
CA ILE A 34 -4.66 1.73 3.38
C ILE A 34 -5.54 0.54 3.03
N ALA A 35 -5.60 -0.45 3.91
CA ALA A 35 -6.51 -1.58 3.80
C ALA A 35 -7.93 -1.14 4.19
N HIS A 36 -8.80 -0.90 3.21
CA HIS A 36 -10.20 -0.58 3.45
C HIS A 36 -11.12 -1.80 3.32
N GLY A 37 -12.33 -1.67 3.88
CA GLY A 37 -13.40 -2.68 3.81
C GLY A 37 -13.29 -3.74 4.90
N ASP A 38 -13.86 -4.90 4.63
CA ASP A 38 -13.84 -6.09 5.48
C ASP A 38 -13.33 -7.30 4.68
N LYS A 39 -13.30 -8.48 5.30
CA LYS A 39 -12.83 -9.73 4.69
C LYS A 39 -13.62 -10.17 3.44
N HIS A 40 -14.79 -9.58 3.16
CA HIS A 40 -15.65 -9.92 2.02
C HIS A 40 -15.54 -8.89 0.89
N SER A 41 -15.33 -7.63 1.23
CA SER A 41 -15.26 -6.50 0.30
C SER A 41 -13.82 -6.12 -0.09
N SER A 42 -12.83 -6.61 0.64
CA SER A 42 -11.40 -6.36 0.44
C SER A 42 -10.64 -7.59 -0.02
N LYS A 43 -9.62 -7.39 -0.85
CA LYS A 43 -8.67 -8.45 -1.23
C LYS A 43 -7.53 -8.62 -0.23
N VAL A 44 -7.38 -7.73 0.74
CA VAL A 44 -6.27 -7.75 1.70
C VAL A 44 -6.75 -7.90 3.14
N VAL A 45 -7.86 -7.27 3.53
CA VAL A 45 -8.36 -7.33 4.91
C VAL A 45 -8.72 -8.77 5.30
N GLY A 46 -8.25 -9.20 6.46
CA GLY A 46 -8.48 -10.54 7.01
C GLY A 46 -7.49 -11.60 6.52
N ARG A 47 -6.61 -11.29 5.57
CA ARG A 47 -5.54 -12.18 5.10
C ARG A 47 -4.23 -11.92 5.85
N THR A 48 -3.43 -12.96 5.97
CA THR A 48 -2.02 -12.83 6.38
C THR A 48 -1.17 -12.33 5.21
N ILE A 49 -0.01 -11.75 5.49
CA ILE A 49 0.84 -11.15 4.45
C ILE A 49 1.23 -12.17 3.36
N ASP A 50 1.52 -13.41 3.73
CA ASP A 50 1.88 -14.47 2.77
C ASP A 50 0.70 -14.95 1.90
N GLU A 51 -0.54 -14.69 2.33
CA GLU A 51 -1.75 -15.00 1.56
C GLU A 51 -2.10 -13.90 0.54
N ILE A 52 -1.38 -12.77 0.55
CA ILE A 52 -1.64 -11.65 -0.36
C ILE A 52 -0.82 -11.85 -1.64
N GLU A 53 -1.52 -11.99 -2.76
CA GLU A 53 -0.92 -12.02 -4.10
C GLU A 53 -0.43 -10.63 -4.50
N LEU A 54 0.81 -10.32 -4.15
CA LEU A 54 1.45 -9.06 -4.50
C LEU A 54 1.87 -9.04 -5.98
N PRO A 55 1.78 -7.88 -6.66
CA PRO A 55 2.35 -7.72 -7.99
C PRO A 55 3.84 -8.02 -7.99
N GLU A 56 4.34 -8.58 -9.08
CA GLU A 56 5.77 -8.89 -9.25
C GLU A 56 6.66 -7.68 -8.93
N GLY A 57 7.73 -7.91 -8.16
CA GLY A 57 8.64 -6.85 -7.72
C GLY A 57 8.07 -5.92 -6.65
N THR A 58 6.99 -6.35 -5.96
CA THR A 58 6.39 -5.66 -4.81
C THR A 58 6.66 -6.43 -3.52
N THR A 59 6.89 -5.72 -2.42
CA THR A 59 7.04 -6.31 -1.09
C THR A 59 6.38 -5.43 -0.04
N ILE A 60 5.75 -6.01 0.97
CA ILE A 60 5.28 -5.26 2.15
C ILE A 60 6.43 -5.25 3.16
N GLY A 61 6.87 -4.06 3.58
CA GLY A 61 7.95 -3.91 4.55
C GLY A 61 7.46 -3.72 5.99
N ALA A 62 6.32 -3.06 6.16
CA ALA A 62 5.74 -2.82 7.47
C ALA A 62 4.21 -2.65 7.39
N VAL A 63 3.56 -2.91 8.51
CA VAL A 63 2.16 -2.60 8.77
C VAL A 63 2.10 -1.60 9.91
N VAL A 64 1.42 -0.48 9.72
CA VAL A 64 1.18 0.52 10.77
C VAL A 64 -0.27 0.45 11.19
N ARG A 65 -0.49 0.16 12.47
CA ARG A 65 -1.82 0.04 13.08
C ARG A 65 -1.94 1.06 14.21
N GLY A 66 -2.66 2.15 13.92
CA GLY A 66 -2.73 3.30 14.83
C GLY A 66 -1.34 3.93 15.05
N LYS A 67 -0.73 3.66 16.21
CA LYS A 67 0.62 4.16 16.56
C LYS A 67 1.69 3.07 16.56
N GLU A 68 1.30 1.82 16.35
CA GLU A 68 2.21 0.68 16.37
C GLU A 68 2.73 0.40 14.95
N VAL A 69 4.03 0.14 14.86
CA VAL A 69 4.69 -0.27 13.62
C VAL A 69 5.12 -1.72 13.77
N MET A 70 4.56 -2.59 12.93
CA MET A 70 4.88 -4.01 12.88
C MET A 70 5.73 -4.28 11.64
N ILE A 71 6.81 -5.04 11.80
CA ILE A 71 7.56 -5.56 10.66
C ILE A 71 6.68 -6.58 9.94
N ALA A 72 6.62 -6.45 8.61
CA ALA A 72 5.80 -7.30 7.77
C ALA A 72 6.39 -8.71 7.71
N HIS A 73 5.93 -9.57 8.62
CA HIS A 73 6.17 -11.01 8.58
C HIS A 73 4.96 -11.73 7.99
N GLY A 74 5.19 -12.90 7.43
CA GLY A 74 4.19 -13.64 6.65
C GLY A 74 2.90 -13.96 7.42
N ASP A 75 2.99 -14.12 8.74
CA ASP A 75 1.90 -14.45 9.66
C ASP A 75 1.09 -13.24 10.15
N VAL A 76 1.57 -12.02 9.90
CA VAL A 76 0.87 -10.79 10.29
C VAL A 76 -0.44 -10.70 9.51
N ARG A 77 -1.56 -10.64 10.23
CA ARG A 77 -2.89 -10.50 9.63
C ARG A 77 -3.24 -9.02 9.43
N VAL A 78 -3.64 -8.69 8.20
CA VAL A 78 -4.07 -7.35 7.82
C VAL A 78 -5.48 -7.09 8.34
N GLU A 79 -5.67 -5.93 8.97
CA GLU A 79 -6.94 -5.44 9.49
C GLU A 79 -7.41 -4.20 8.74
N SER A 80 -8.71 -3.91 8.86
CA SER A 80 -9.29 -2.71 8.26
C SER A 80 -8.70 -1.47 8.91
N GLY A 81 -8.27 -0.52 8.09
CA GLY A 81 -7.58 0.70 8.50
C GLY A 81 -6.07 0.53 8.70
N ASP A 82 -5.50 -0.66 8.47
CA ASP A 82 -4.04 -0.82 8.48
C ASP A 82 -3.41 -0.02 7.33
N HIS A 83 -2.28 0.61 7.63
CA HIS A 83 -1.44 1.28 6.65
C HIS A 83 -0.28 0.35 6.29
N LEU A 84 -0.28 -0.16 5.07
CA LEU A 84 0.75 -1.05 4.56
C LEU A 84 1.80 -0.24 3.82
N ILE A 85 3.06 -0.39 4.21
CA ILE A 85 4.21 0.23 3.55
C ILE A 85 4.78 -0.77 2.55
N LEU A 86 4.58 -0.51 1.26
CA LEU A 86 5.04 -1.34 0.17
C LEU A 86 6.28 -0.75 -0.49
N PHE A 87 7.14 -1.61 -1.01
CA PHE A 87 8.23 -1.26 -1.92
C PHE A 87 7.95 -1.89 -3.27
N VAL A 88 8.02 -1.08 -4.33
CA VAL A 88 7.76 -1.49 -5.71
C VAL A 88 8.98 -1.14 -6.55
N ILE A 89 9.61 -2.16 -7.16
CA ILE A 89 10.80 -1.95 -8.00
C ILE A 89 10.42 -1.43 -9.39
N ASP A 90 9.30 -1.91 -9.95
CA ASP A 90 8.80 -1.45 -11.26
C ASP A 90 7.60 -0.51 -11.11
N LYS A 91 7.81 0.78 -11.41
CA LYS A 91 6.76 1.81 -11.34
C LYS A 91 5.50 1.49 -12.16
N ARG A 92 5.60 0.64 -13.19
CA ARG A 92 4.45 0.23 -14.01
C ARG A 92 3.44 -0.61 -13.21
N ARG A 93 3.89 -1.25 -12.13
CA ARG A 93 3.10 -2.10 -11.23
C ARG A 93 2.32 -1.33 -10.17
N ILE A 94 2.55 -0.02 -10.02
CA ILE A 94 1.83 0.82 -9.03
C ILE A 94 0.31 0.72 -9.22
N ARG A 95 -0.16 0.72 -10.48
CA ARG A 95 -1.60 0.55 -10.79
C ARG A 95 -2.16 -0.82 -10.43
N ASP A 96 -1.32 -1.85 -10.37
CA ASP A 96 -1.72 -3.18 -9.93
C ASP A 96 -1.85 -3.21 -8.40
N VAL A 97 -0.95 -2.51 -7.69
CA VAL A 97 -1.07 -2.27 -6.24
C VAL A 97 -2.35 -1.49 -5.92
N GLU A 98 -2.67 -0.41 -6.64
CA GLU A 98 -3.94 0.33 -6.46
C GLU A 98 -5.15 -0.60 -6.56
N ARG A 99 -5.20 -1.47 -7.57
CA ARG A 99 -6.29 -2.44 -7.78
C ARG A 99 -6.36 -3.55 -6.75
N LEU A 100 -5.28 -3.81 -6.03
CA LEU A 100 -5.24 -4.76 -4.92
C LEU A 100 -5.92 -4.19 -3.67
N PHE A 101 -5.73 -2.89 -3.41
CA PHE A 101 -6.25 -2.21 -2.21
C PHE A 101 -7.64 -1.58 -2.39
N GLN A 102 -8.11 -1.45 -3.64
CA GLN A 102 -9.48 -1.04 -3.92
C GLN A 102 -10.52 -1.99 -3.30
N VAL A 103 -11.49 -1.41 -2.60
CA VAL A 103 -12.71 -2.11 -2.17
C VAL A 103 -13.63 -2.37 -3.36
N GLY A 104 -14.25 -3.55 -3.40
CA GLY A 104 -15.23 -3.87 -4.44
C GLY A 104 -16.42 -2.90 -4.37
N LEU A 105 -16.72 -2.19 -5.47
CA LEU A 105 -17.87 -1.27 -5.62
C LEU A 105 -19.24 -1.97 -5.64
N THR A 106 -19.31 -3.25 -5.25
CA THR A 106 -20.59 -3.96 -5.12
C THR A 106 -21.07 -3.77 -3.68
N PHE A 107 -22.38 -3.54 -3.49
CA PHE A 107 -23.09 -3.24 -2.23
C PHE A 107 -23.38 -1.74 -1.97
N PHE A 108 -24.26 -1.17 -2.80
CA PHE A 108 -25.39 -0.36 -2.31
C PHE A 108 -26.67 -1.18 -2.49
#